data_AF-A0A1J5EYU7-F1
#
_entry.id   AF-A0A1J5EYU7-F1
#
_cell.length_a   1.000
_cell.length_b   1.000
_cell.length_c   1.000
_cell.angle_alpha   90.00
_cell.angle_beta   90.00
_cell.angle_gamma   90.00
#
_symmetry.space_group_name_H-M   'P 1'
#
loop_
_entity.id
_entity.type
_entity.pdbx_description
1 polymer ?
#
loop_
_entity_poly.entity_id
_entity_poly.type
_entity_poly.pdbx_seq_one_letter_code
_entity_poly.pdbx_strand_id
1 'polypeptide(L)'
;MSPLMNMLACLLAMLPAPFLWQGAMPLRLRGAFLGIVLLCFECFIFFAVLPTYSLYEILPLEMLAMCLCVSTLFLKEHTAFFAVLSQCFWLWIVFFGTFSLSYRVGASPDYIQIAMLVVGIILSPILSSKKQELRFCMAAYWAGIWVLAFTPV
;
A
#
# COMPACT_ATOMS: atom_id res chain seq x y z
N MET A 1 -6.42 9.09 -12.97
CA MET A 1 -7.43 9.11 -11.89
C MET A 1 -7.55 10.54 -11.38
N SER A 2 -8.72 11.00 -10.90
CA SER A 2 -8.81 12.36 -10.35
C SER A 2 -8.05 12.47 -9.02
N PRO A 3 -7.49 13.64 -8.66
CA PRO A 3 -6.75 13.81 -7.40
C PRO A 3 -7.59 13.45 -6.17
N LEU A 4 -8.88 13.78 -6.20
CA LEU A 4 -9.82 13.48 -5.13
C LEU A 4 -10.02 11.97 -4.96
N MET A 5 -10.18 11.22 -6.06
CA MET A 5 -10.27 9.75 -6.00
C MET A 5 -8.98 9.13 -5.50
N ASN A 6 -7.82 9.72 -5.83
CA ASN A 6 -6.53 9.26 -5.34
C ASN A 6 -6.39 9.42 -3.81
N MET A 7 -6.81 10.57 -3.28
CA MET A 7 -6.84 10.80 -1.83
C MET A 7 -7.83 9.87 -1.12
N LEU A 8 -9.00 9.62 -1.72
CA LEU A 8 -9.97 8.67 -1.17
C LEU A 8 -9.44 7.23 -1.16
N ALA A 9 -8.76 6.80 -2.23
CA ALA A 9 -8.11 5.49 -2.28
C ALA A 9 -7.06 5.35 -1.16
N CYS A 10 -6.22 6.36 -0.99
CA CYS A 10 -5.23 6.42 0.08
C CYS A 10 -5.88 6.28 1.48
N LEU A 11 -6.94 7.07 1.75
CA LEU A 11 -7.67 7.00 3.02
C LEU A 11 -8.32 5.62 3.23
N LEU A 12 -8.92 5.06 2.18
CA LEU A 12 -9.56 3.74 2.23
C LEU A 12 -8.54 2.64 2.51
N ALA A 13 -7.32 2.74 1.93
CA ALA A 13 -6.23 1.82 2.18
C ALA A 13 -5.73 1.87 3.64
N MET A 14 -5.76 3.04 4.29
CA MET A 14 -5.33 3.20 5.68
C MET A 14 -6.38 2.73 6.70
N LEU A 15 -7.68 2.82 6.37
CA LEU A 15 -8.78 2.58 7.30
C LEU A 15 -8.78 1.17 7.95
N PRO A 16 -8.50 0.06 7.24
CA PRO A 16 -8.47 -1.27 7.84
C PRO A 16 -7.18 -1.59 8.62
N ALA A 17 -6.12 -0.80 8.45
CA ALA A 17 -4.81 -1.02 9.07
C ALA A 17 -4.83 -1.19 10.61
N PRO A 18 -5.53 -0.36 11.41
CA PRO A 18 -5.57 -0.54 12.86
C PRO A 18 -6.29 -1.83 13.30
N PHE A 19 -7.27 -2.29 12.52
CA PHE A 19 -8.10 -3.45 12.89
C PHE A 19 -7.39 -4.78 12.62
N LEU A 20 -6.38 -4.81 11.75
CA LEU A 20 -5.69 -6.03 11.34
C LEU A 20 -5.01 -6.77 12.51
N TRP A 21 -4.51 -6.02 13.48
CA TRP A 21 -3.71 -6.52 14.59
C TRP A 21 -4.40 -6.36 15.96
N GLN A 22 -5.62 -5.82 15.98
CA GLN A 22 -6.39 -5.66 17.21
C GLN A 22 -7.06 -6.99 17.62
N GLY A 23 -6.88 -7.35 18.90
CA GLY A 23 -7.55 -8.50 19.50
C GLY A 23 -6.93 -9.87 19.20
N ALA A 24 -7.49 -10.89 19.87
CA ALA A 24 -7.07 -12.29 19.75
C ALA A 24 -7.79 -13.01 18.59
N MET A 25 -7.83 -12.39 17.40
CA MET A 25 -8.42 -13.06 16.23
C MET A 25 -7.53 -14.22 15.75
N PRO A 26 -8.12 -15.38 15.42
CA PRO A 26 -7.36 -16.50 14.86
C PRO A 26 -6.87 -16.14 13.45
N LEU A 27 -5.73 -16.74 13.06
CA LEU A 27 -5.06 -16.45 11.79
C LEU A 27 -5.99 -16.61 10.56
N ARG A 28 -6.89 -17.61 10.60
CA ARG A 28 -7.88 -17.86 9.54
C ARG A 28 -8.84 -16.68 9.35
N LEU A 29 -9.32 -16.08 10.43
CA LEU A 29 -10.18 -14.90 10.35
C LEU A 29 -9.43 -13.68 9.83
N ARG A 30 -8.16 -13.52 10.20
CA ARG A 30 -7.32 -12.43 9.67
C ARG A 30 -7.12 -12.54 8.16
N GLY A 31 -6.92 -13.76 7.66
CA GLY A 31 -6.86 -14.03 6.21
C GLY A 31 -8.19 -13.72 5.51
N ALA A 32 -9.32 -14.14 6.11
CA ALA A 32 -10.64 -13.80 5.58
C ALA A 32 -10.89 -12.29 5.57
N PHE A 33 -10.49 -11.58 6.63
CA PHE A 33 -10.60 -10.13 6.73
C PHE A 33 -9.77 -9.42 5.64
N LEU A 34 -8.53 -9.85 5.41
CA LEU A 34 -7.69 -9.36 4.30
C LEU A 34 -8.36 -9.58 2.94
N GLY A 35 -8.98 -10.74 2.74
CA GLY A 35 -9.74 -11.03 1.51
C GLY A 35 -10.94 -10.11 1.32
N ILE A 36 -11.70 -9.84 2.38
CA ILE A 36 -12.83 -8.90 2.36
C ILE A 36 -12.34 -7.48 2.06
N VAL A 37 -11.26 -7.04 2.72
CA VAL A 37 -10.65 -5.72 2.49
C VAL A 37 -10.19 -5.58 1.04
N LEU A 38 -9.54 -6.60 0.48
CA LEU A 38 -9.13 -6.59 -0.93
C LEU A 38 -10.34 -6.52 -1.87
N LEU A 39 -11.40 -7.28 -1.61
CA LEU A 39 -12.65 -7.19 -2.38
C LEU A 39 -13.28 -5.79 -2.30
N CYS A 40 -13.22 -5.14 -1.13
CA CYS A 40 -13.69 -3.77 -0.98
C CYS A 40 -12.85 -2.78 -1.82
N PHE A 41 -11.53 -2.95 -1.86
CA PHE A 41 -10.64 -2.13 -2.69
C PHE A 41 -10.90 -2.34 -4.18
N GLU A 42 -11.03 -3.59 -4.63
CA GLU A 42 -11.42 -3.96 -6.00
C GLU A 42 -12.73 -3.29 -6.41
N CYS A 43 -13.79 -3.44 -5.60
CA CYS A 43 -15.08 -2.81 -5.85
C CYS A 43 -14.96 -1.28 -5.95
N PHE A 44 -14.22 -0.65 -5.02
CA PHE A 44 -14.04 0.80 -5.03
C PHE A 44 -13.36 1.28 -6.32
N ILE A 45 -12.26 0.64 -6.74
CA ILE A 45 -11.53 1.02 -7.95
C ILE A 45 -12.34 0.72 -9.21
N PHE A 46 -13.06 -0.40 -9.25
CA PHE A 46 -13.96 -0.73 -10.34
C PHE A 46 -14.99 0.37 -10.59
N PHE A 47 -15.65 0.88 -9.54
CA PHE A 47 -16.61 1.97 -9.68
C PHE A 47 -15.96 3.34 -9.91
N ALA A 48 -14.80 3.61 -9.28
CA ALA A 48 -14.12 4.90 -9.38
C ALA A 48 -13.46 5.13 -10.76
N VAL A 49 -13.11 4.05 -11.46
CA VAL A 49 -12.27 4.11 -12.67
C VAL A 49 -12.82 3.27 -13.83
N LEU A 50 -14.13 2.96 -13.80
CA LEU A 50 -14.85 2.11 -14.75
C LEU A 50 -14.47 2.27 -16.24
N PRO A 51 -14.32 3.48 -16.81
CA PRO A 51 -13.96 3.61 -18.24
C PRO A 51 -12.49 3.29 -18.55
N THR A 52 -11.61 3.29 -17.57
CA THR A 52 -10.16 3.10 -17.73
C THR A 52 -9.59 2.00 -16.84
N TYR A 53 -10.44 1.09 -16.36
CA TYR A 53 -10.09 0.10 -15.33
C TYR A 53 -8.83 -0.72 -15.67
N SER A 54 -8.64 -1.06 -16.94
CA SER A 54 -7.48 -1.82 -17.43
C SER A 54 -6.11 -1.19 -17.10
N LEU A 55 -6.07 0.13 -16.91
CA LEU A 55 -4.85 0.86 -16.52
C LEU A 55 -4.61 0.83 -15.00
N TYR A 56 -5.60 0.43 -14.20
CA TYR A 56 -5.60 0.49 -12.73
C TYR A 56 -5.90 -0.87 -12.10
N GLU A 57 -5.78 -1.98 -12.85
CA GLU A 57 -6.01 -3.34 -12.34
C GLU A 57 -5.06 -3.70 -11.19
N ILE A 58 -3.89 -3.06 -11.12
CA ILE A 58 -2.91 -3.28 -10.04
C ILE A 58 -3.22 -2.46 -8.78
N LEU A 59 -4.09 -1.44 -8.89
CA LEU A 59 -4.31 -0.45 -7.83
C LEU A 59 -4.87 -1.08 -6.54
N PRO A 60 -5.82 -2.01 -6.57
CA PRO A 60 -6.32 -2.67 -5.36
C PRO A 60 -5.24 -3.44 -4.60
N LEU A 61 -4.28 -4.04 -5.33
CA LEU A 61 -3.13 -4.73 -4.73
C LEU A 61 -2.15 -3.74 -4.09
N GLU A 62 -1.91 -2.59 -4.73
CA GLU A 62 -1.13 -1.52 -4.12
C GLU A 62 -1.81 -0.95 -2.87
N MET A 63 -3.14 -0.78 -2.88
CA MET A 63 -3.91 -0.37 -1.70
C MET A 63 -3.75 -1.38 -0.56
N LEU A 64 -3.75 -2.68 -0.88
CA LEU A 64 -3.50 -3.73 0.10
C LEU A 64 -2.08 -3.67 0.65
N ALA A 65 -1.08 -3.45 -0.20
CA ALA A 65 0.31 -3.32 0.23
C ALA A 65 0.52 -2.10 1.14
N MET A 66 -0.11 -0.98 0.81
CA MET A 66 -0.14 0.22 1.63
C MET A 66 -0.83 -0.04 2.98
N CYS A 67 -2.00 -0.69 2.96
CA CYS A 67 -2.70 -1.13 4.17
C CYS A 67 -1.78 -1.97 5.07
N LEU A 68 -1.06 -2.93 4.50
CA LEU A 68 -0.12 -3.77 5.23
C LEU A 68 1.02 -2.95 5.83
N CYS A 69 1.62 -2.02 5.08
CA CYS A 69 2.65 -1.11 5.57
C CYS A 69 2.16 -0.31 6.78
N VAL A 70 1.02 0.36 6.65
CA VAL A 70 0.42 1.17 7.73
C VAL A 70 0.04 0.30 8.92
N SER A 71 -0.42 -0.94 8.68
CA SER A 71 -0.78 -1.87 9.75
C SER A 71 0.42 -2.20 10.65
N THR A 72 1.65 -2.17 10.09
CA THR A 72 2.86 -2.46 10.88
C THR A 72 3.15 -1.45 11.98
N LEU A 73 2.57 -0.25 11.90
CA LEU A 73 2.67 0.79 12.93
C LEU A 73 1.93 0.41 14.22
N PHE A 74 0.95 -0.50 14.11
CA PHE A 74 0.14 -0.98 15.23
C PHE A 74 0.66 -2.28 15.86
N LEU A 75 1.70 -2.88 15.28
CA LEU A 75 2.37 -4.05 15.86
C LEU A 75 3.14 -3.67 17.12
N LYS A 76 3.10 -4.56 18.13
CA LYS A 76 3.83 -4.40 19.39
C LYS A 76 5.28 -4.90 19.29
N GLU A 77 5.51 -5.90 18.45
CA GLU A 77 6.77 -6.63 18.30
C GLU A 77 7.09 -6.84 16.81
N HIS A 78 8.36 -7.04 16.49
CA HIS A 78 8.86 -7.29 15.13
C HIS A 78 8.42 -6.27 14.06
N THR A 79 8.14 -5.02 14.48
CA THR A 79 7.64 -3.94 13.61
C THR A 79 8.52 -3.72 12.39
N ALA A 80 9.83 -3.63 12.58
CA ALA A 80 10.79 -3.41 11.49
C ALA A 80 10.80 -4.56 10.47
N PHE A 81 10.73 -5.81 10.93
CA PHE A 81 10.73 -6.97 10.03
C PHE A 81 9.46 -7.00 9.17
N PHE A 82 8.29 -6.83 9.79
CA PHE A 82 7.02 -6.77 9.06
C PHE A 82 6.92 -5.54 8.14
N ALA A 83 7.53 -4.41 8.53
CA ALA A 83 7.58 -3.21 7.70
C ALA A 83 8.44 -3.42 6.44
N VAL A 84 9.60 -4.07 6.58
CA VAL A 84 10.42 -4.48 5.42
C VAL A 84 9.64 -5.45 4.54
N LEU A 85 9.00 -6.47 5.12
CA LEU A 85 8.26 -7.47 4.36
C LEU A 85 7.10 -6.85 3.57
N SER A 86 6.32 -5.97 4.19
CA SER A 86 5.19 -5.29 3.53
C SER A 86 5.65 -4.32 2.44
N GLN A 87 6.77 -3.63 2.63
CA GLN A 87 7.36 -2.79 1.57
C GLN A 87 7.98 -3.60 0.44
N CYS A 88 8.63 -4.72 0.73
CA CYS A 88 9.08 -5.65 -0.30
C CYS A 88 7.91 -6.21 -1.11
N PHE A 89 6.78 -6.51 -0.46
CA PHE A 89 5.56 -6.91 -1.14
C PHE A 89 5.00 -5.80 -2.03
N TRP A 90 4.98 -4.54 -1.55
CA TRP A 90 4.60 -3.39 -2.37
C TRP A 90 5.52 -3.23 -3.59
N LEU A 91 6.83 -3.28 -3.37
CA LEU A 91 7.82 -3.18 -4.43
C LEU A 91 7.67 -4.32 -5.46
N TRP A 92 7.35 -5.53 -5.00
CA TRP A 92 7.05 -6.65 -5.87
C TRP A 92 5.81 -6.38 -6.74
N ILE A 93 4.72 -5.87 -6.15
CA ILE A 93 3.50 -5.50 -6.88
C ILE A 93 3.80 -4.43 -7.93
N VAL A 94 4.50 -3.35 -7.55
CA VAL A 94 4.84 -2.26 -8.49
C VAL A 94 5.72 -2.81 -9.60
N PHE A 95 6.78 -3.55 -9.27
CA PHE A 95 7.72 -4.07 -10.27
C PHE A 95 7.03 -5.00 -11.29
N PHE A 96 6.29 -6.02 -10.82
CA PHE A 96 5.61 -6.97 -11.71
C PHE A 96 4.36 -6.38 -12.36
N GLY A 97 3.63 -5.52 -11.65
CA GLY A 97 2.46 -4.81 -12.15
C GLY A 97 2.82 -3.87 -13.29
N THR A 98 3.84 -3.05 -13.09
CA THR A 98 4.41 -2.21 -14.14
C THR A 98 4.92 -3.04 -15.31
N PHE A 99 5.66 -4.14 -15.07
CA PHE A 99 6.14 -4.99 -16.17
C PHE A 99 4.99 -5.58 -17.00
N SER A 100 3.91 -6.03 -16.35
CA SER A 100 2.70 -6.51 -17.02
C SER A 100 2.00 -5.42 -17.85
N LEU A 101 1.88 -4.21 -17.29
CA LEU A 101 1.27 -3.05 -17.97
C LEU A 101 2.13 -2.53 -19.11
N SER A 102 3.45 -2.48 -18.95
CA SER A 102 4.40 -2.12 -20.01
C SER A 102 4.29 -3.07 -21.19
N TYR A 103 4.13 -4.37 -20.94
CA TYR A 103 3.95 -5.37 -22.00
C TYR A 103 2.62 -5.23 -22.75
N ARG A 104 1.52 -4.90 -22.05
CA ARG A 104 0.17 -4.82 -22.64
C ARG A 104 -0.17 -3.47 -23.27
N VAL A 105 0.31 -2.38 -22.68
CA VAL A 105 -0.15 -1.01 -22.97
C VAL A 105 1.00 -0.06 -23.32
N GLY A 106 2.26 -0.51 -23.18
CA GLY A 106 3.43 0.35 -23.44
C GLY A 106 3.63 1.44 -22.39
N ALA A 107 3.05 1.29 -21.19
CA ALA A 107 3.22 2.23 -20.10
C ALA A 107 4.69 2.27 -19.63
N SER A 108 5.24 3.46 -19.41
CA SER A 108 6.59 3.65 -18.88
C SER A 108 6.62 3.40 -17.37
N PRO A 109 7.65 2.71 -16.84
CA PRO A 109 7.79 2.51 -15.41
C PRO A 109 7.96 3.82 -14.63
N ASP A 110 7.24 3.96 -13.52
CA ASP A 110 7.52 5.02 -12.55
C ASP A 110 8.67 4.59 -11.62
N TYR A 111 9.89 4.89 -12.06
CA TYR A 111 11.10 4.59 -11.30
C TYR A 111 11.20 5.40 -9.99
N ILE A 112 10.47 6.51 -9.85
CA ILE A 112 10.49 7.34 -8.63
C ILE A 112 9.78 6.59 -7.50
N GLN A 113 8.62 5.98 -7.76
CA GLN A 113 7.92 5.16 -6.78
C GLN A 113 8.79 3.99 -6.30
N ILE A 114 9.47 3.30 -7.23
CA ILE A 114 10.37 2.18 -6.90
C ILE A 114 11.54 2.66 -6.03
N ALA A 115 12.19 3.76 -6.41
CA ALA A 115 13.32 4.30 -5.65
C ALA A 115 12.90 4.70 -4.22
N MET A 116 11.73 5.31 -4.06
CA MET A 116 11.20 5.65 -2.74
C MET A 116 10.89 4.39 -1.92
N LEU A 117 10.30 3.34 -2.50
CA LEU A 117 10.08 2.09 -1.76
C LEU A 117 11.40 1.45 -1.28
N VAL A 118 12.47 1.51 -2.08
CA VAL A 118 13.81 1.05 -1.66
C VAL A 118 14.35 1.88 -0.49
N VAL A 119 14.21 3.20 -0.55
CA VAL A 119 14.61 4.10 0.55
C VAL A 119 13.82 3.79 1.83
N GLY A 120 12.51 3.52 1.71
CA GLY A 120 11.67 3.09 2.82
C GLY A 120 12.13 1.78 3.47
N ILE A 121 12.60 0.80 2.68
CA ILE A 121 13.14 -0.47 3.21
C ILE A 121 14.38 -0.19 4.06
N ILE A 122 15.28 0.69 3.60
CA ILE A 122 16.50 1.07 4.33
C ILE A 122 16.15 1.83 5.63
N LEU A 123 15.10 2.66 5.61
CA LEU A 123 14.63 3.41 6.78
C LEU A 123 13.78 2.58 7.75
N SER A 124 13.29 1.40 7.34
CA SER A 124 12.41 0.54 8.17
C SER A 124 12.99 0.08 9.52
N PRO A 125 14.31 -0.12 9.71
CA PRO A 125 14.88 -0.38 11.03
C PRO A 125 14.63 0.73 12.06
N ILE A 126 14.41 1.97 11.61
CA ILE A 126 14.11 3.12 12.49
C ILE A 126 12.76 2.93 13.21
N LEU A 127 11.85 2.13 12.64
CA LEU A 127 10.56 1.75 13.25
C LEU A 127 10.69 0.89 14.51
N SER A 128 11.88 0.33 14.77
CA SER A 128 12.20 -0.41 16.01
C SER A 128 12.25 0.52 17.23
N SER A 129 12.52 1.82 17.05
CA SER A 129 12.72 2.79 18.14
C SER A 129 11.47 3.09 18.99
N LYS A 130 10.29 2.52 18.69
CA LYS A 130 8.99 2.71 19.39
C LYS A 130 8.50 4.16 19.57
N LYS A 131 9.20 5.18 19.07
CA LYS A 131 8.74 6.58 19.16
C LYS A 131 7.52 6.79 18.27
N GLN A 132 6.48 7.38 18.84
CA GLN A 132 5.21 7.63 18.16
C GLN A 132 5.36 8.61 16.98
N GLU A 133 6.25 9.59 17.11
CA GLU A 133 6.59 10.55 16.05
C GLU A 133 7.13 9.84 14.79
N LEU A 134 8.05 8.88 14.97
CA LEU A 134 8.62 8.10 13.87
C LEU A 134 7.57 7.25 13.15
N ARG A 135 6.57 6.75 13.88
CA ARG A 135 5.45 6.00 13.28
C ARG A 135 4.57 6.90 12.41
N PHE A 136 4.32 8.12 12.87
CA PHE A 136 3.57 9.11 12.08
C PHE A 136 4.36 9.55 10.85
N CYS A 137 5.66 9.83 10.97
CA CYS A 137 6.52 10.16 9.84
C CYS A 137 6.52 9.05 8.77
N MET A 138 6.51 7.78 9.18
CA MET A 138 6.47 6.65 8.24
C MET A 138 5.10 6.46 7.60
N ALA A 139 4.00 6.68 8.32
CA ALA A 139 2.67 6.74 7.72
C ALA A 139 2.58 7.84 6.64
N ALA A 140 3.07 9.04 6.96
CA ALA A 140 3.12 10.16 6.04
C ALA A 140 4.04 9.87 4.84
N TYR A 141 5.15 9.16 5.06
CA TYR A 141 6.06 8.73 4.00
C TYR A 141 5.38 7.80 2.99
N TRP A 142 4.72 6.73 3.46
CA TRP A 142 3.98 5.82 2.57
C TRP A 142 2.80 6.51 1.86
N ALA A 143 2.11 7.42 2.54
CA ALA A 143 1.08 8.26 1.92
C ALA A 143 1.67 9.15 0.82
N GLY A 144 2.85 9.72 1.05
CA GLY A 144 3.57 10.53 0.07
C GLY A 144 3.92 9.72 -1.18
N ILE A 145 4.46 8.50 -1.01
CA ILE A 145 4.74 7.58 -2.13
C ILE A 145 3.46 7.32 -2.93
N TRP A 146 2.35 7.02 -2.26
CA TRP A 146 1.06 6.79 -2.90
C TRP A 146 0.61 8.00 -3.72
N VAL A 147 0.61 9.19 -3.13
CA VAL A 147 0.12 10.40 -3.80
C VAL A 147 0.99 10.74 -5.01
N LEU A 148 2.31 10.64 -4.87
CA LEU A 148 3.27 10.93 -5.95
C LEU A 148 3.10 10.01 -7.16
N ALA A 149 2.87 8.72 -6.93
CA ALA A 149 2.72 7.72 -7.99
C ALA A 149 1.52 7.98 -8.92
N PHE A 150 0.51 8.71 -8.45
CA PHE A 150 -0.74 8.93 -9.20
C PHE A 150 -1.05 10.41 -9.46
N THR A 151 -0.10 11.31 -9.20
CA THR A 151 -0.14 12.70 -9.67
C THR A 151 0.48 12.81 -11.06
N PRO A 152 -0.24 13.32 -12.08
CA PRO A 152 0.39 13.62 -13.37
C PRO A 152 1.42 14.74 -13.18
N VAL A 153 2.67 14.48 -13.60
CA VAL A 153 3.72 15.51 -13.77
C VAL A 153 3.48 16.24 -15.08
#